data_AF-A0A1X7UL96-F1
#
_entry.id   AF-A0A1X7UL96-F1
#
_cell.length_a   1.000
_cell.length_b   1.000
_cell.length_c   1.000
_cell.angle_alpha   90.00
_cell.angle_beta   90.00
_cell.angle_gamma   90.00
#
_symmetry.space_group_name_H-M   'P 1'
#
loop_
_entity.id
_entity.type
_entity.pdbx_description
1 polymer ?
#
loop_
_entity_poly.entity_id
_entity_poly.type
_entity_poly.pdbx_seq_one_letter_code
_entity_poly.pdbx_strand_id
1 'polypeptide(L)'
;MAAIQEKARQLYREIAQIPVATGGRIFRSGDGLYEVKVKWSQKDLKRGLTVTFDKSYLVRRDPGTKKLSLFNSSNFQHDATSVLLESYSTCGKFRAVLMKGKSSKMESGAEPQQFIEIWDSNNQFSSFQLSSDGSKLLYVAEKKVPDSISYFKKNNGDEDKGSEPKEMGTEYVYRQSWGEQLTTVINPIIVVLDIKTEECTVIDSPSNYSCGRARWVPDSTKELVYVGYNNEPLKLGLLYCNRKSTLFCANVDTNVSNL
;
A
#
# COMPACT_ATOMS: atom_id res chain seq x y z
N MET A 1 30.19 12.56 38.16
CA MET A 1 29.30 11.59 37.47
C MET A 1 27.92 12.18 37.19
N ALA A 2 27.14 12.57 38.21
CA ALA A 2 25.77 13.09 38.02
C ALA A 2 25.65 14.35 37.11
N ALA A 3 26.57 15.31 37.23
CA ALA A 3 26.55 16.53 36.39
C ALA A 3 26.83 16.26 34.90
N ILE A 4 27.64 15.25 34.59
CA ILE A 4 27.93 14.84 33.21
C ILE A 4 26.70 14.13 32.61
N GLN A 5 26.03 13.30 33.41
CA GLN A 5 24.80 12.61 33.01
C GLN A 5 23.67 13.60 32.71
N GLU A 6 23.47 14.65 33.52
CA GLU A 6 22.41 15.62 33.25
C GLU A 6 22.70 16.46 31.99
N LYS A 7 23.96 16.85 31.76
CA LYS A 7 24.37 17.51 30.50
C LYS A 7 24.13 16.62 29.29
N ALA A 8 24.49 15.34 29.37
CA ALA A 8 24.22 14.38 28.30
C ALA A 8 22.72 14.22 28.05
N ARG A 9 21.89 14.19 29.11
CA ARG A 9 20.43 14.10 29.00
C ARG A 9 19.83 15.34 28.36
N GLN A 10 20.30 16.53 28.71
CA GLN A 10 19.84 17.78 28.12
C GLN A 10 20.21 17.87 26.64
N LEU A 11 21.46 17.56 26.29
CA LEU A 11 21.91 17.51 24.90
C LEU A 11 21.09 16.51 24.08
N TYR A 12 20.83 15.32 24.63
CA TYR A 12 19.98 14.33 23.96
C TYR A 12 18.55 14.85 23.73
N ARG A 13 17.96 15.58 24.69
CA ARG A 13 16.62 16.19 24.53
C ARG A 13 16.58 17.25 23.44
N GLU A 14 17.63 18.07 23.34
CA GLU A 14 17.75 19.10 22.30
C GLU A 14 17.88 18.46 20.91
N ILE A 15 18.77 17.47 20.76
CA ILE A 15 18.96 16.77 19.48
C ILE A 15 17.71 15.97 19.08
N ALA A 16 17.01 15.34 20.04
CA ALA A 16 15.78 14.59 19.76
C ALA A 16 14.63 15.46 19.23
N GLN A 17 14.67 16.78 19.47
CA GLN A 17 13.72 17.73 18.91
C GLN A 17 14.03 18.13 17.46
N ILE A 18 15.15 17.71 16.87
CA ILE A 18 15.46 18.01 15.48
C ILE A 18 14.83 16.92 14.61
N PRO A 19 13.82 17.23 13.77
CA PRO A 19 13.22 16.24 12.89
C PRO A 19 14.19 15.86 11.76
N VAL A 20 14.12 14.61 11.33
CA VAL A 20 14.92 14.05 10.23
C VAL A 20 14.03 13.81 9.02
N ALA A 21 14.46 14.26 7.85
CA ALA A 21 13.75 13.98 6.60
C ALA A 21 13.88 12.49 6.24
N THR A 22 12.75 11.82 6.01
CA THR A 22 12.68 10.39 5.68
C THR A 22 12.24 10.12 4.24
N GLY A 23 11.70 11.14 3.56
CA GLY A 23 11.32 11.06 2.16
C GLY A 23 10.76 12.37 1.63
N GLY A 24 10.47 12.42 0.34
CA GLY A 24 9.85 13.59 -0.27
C GLY A 24 9.24 13.31 -1.64
N ARG A 25 8.33 14.19 -2.06
CA ARG A 25 7.67 14.16 -3.36
C ARG A 25 7.57 15.58 -3.92
N ILE A 26 7.62 15.68 -5.24
CA ILE A 26 7.52 16.96 -5.96
C ILE A 26 6.32 16.89 -6.89
N PHE A 27 5.43 17.86 -6.77
CA PHE A 27 4.27 18.05 -7.64
C PHE A 27 4.48 19.31 -8.45
N ARG A 28 4.17 19.26 -9.76
CA ARG A 28 4.21 20.45 -10.61
C ARG A 28 2.83 21.09 -10.65
N SER A 29 2.74 22.36 -10.27
CA SER A 29 1.51 23.14 -10.24
C SER A 29 1.59 24.27 -11.29
N GLY A 30 1.51 23.92 -12.58
CA GLY A 30 1.55 24.90 -13.67
C GLY A 30 2.93 25.46 -14.02
N ASP A 31 2.97 26.65 -14.64
CA ASP A 31 4.18 27.21 -15.25
C ASP A 31 5.20 27.67 -14.21
N GLY A 32 6.20 26.82 -13.96
CA GLY A 32 7.33 27.10 -13.08
C GLY A 32 7.03 27.01 -11.58
N LEU A 33 5.84 26.64 -11.14
CA LEU A 33 5.52 26.45 -9.72
C LEU A 33 5.52 24.95 -9.37
N TYR A 34 6.14 24.62 -8.23
CA TYR A 34 6.32 23.27 -7.72
C TYR A 34 5.91 23.22 -6.25
N GLU A 35 5.21 22.17 -5.85
CA GLU A 35 5.00 21.83 -4.43
C GLU A 35 5.94 20.68 -4.07
N VAL A 36 6.84 20.91 -3.13
CA VAL A 36 7.72 19.91 -2.55
C VAL A 36 7.16 19.50 -1.20
N LYS A 37 6.65 18.27 -1.07
CA LYS A 37 6.29 17.67 0.22
C LYS A 37 7.47 16.89 0.76
N VAL A 38 7.83 17.14 2.01
CA VAL A 38 8.88 16.41 2.73
C VAL A 38 8.25 15.69 3.92
N LYS A 39 8.53 14.40 4.06
CA LYS A 39 8.15 13.58 5.21
C LYS A 39 9.26 13.65 6.25
N TRP A 40 8.89 13.93 7.48
CA TRP A 40 9.77 14.10 8.62
C TRP A 40 9.48 13.05 9.69
N SER A 41 10.50 12.66 10.42
CA SER A 41 10.42 11.79 11.59
C SER A 41 11.10 12.45 12.78
N GLN A 42 10.47 12.39 13.94
CA GLN A 42 10.97 13.01 15.17
C GLN A 42 10.63 12.14 16.37
N LYS A 43 11.53 12.08 17.36
CA LYS A 43 11.28 11.33 18.59
C LYS A 43 10.51 12.19 19.60
N ASP A 44 9.28 11.81 19.91
CA ASP A 44 8.52 12.41 20.99
C ASP A 44 8.91 11.76 22.32
N LEU A 45 9.84 12.40 23.02
CA LEU A 45 10.34 11.92 24.31
C LEU A 45 9.28 11.92 25.42
N LYS A 46 8.19 12.70 25.30
CA LYS A 46 7.12 12.73 26.30
C LYS A 46 6.18 11.53 26.12
N ARG A 47 5.85 11.22 24.87
CA ARG A 47 4.97 10.09 24.52
C ARG A 47 5.72 8.76 24.35
N GLY A 48 7.05 8.79 24.34
CA GLY A 48 7.88 7.60 24.19
C GLY A 48 7.77 6.93 22.82
N LEU A 49 7.41 7.70 21.79
CA LEU A 49 7.14 7.19 20.44
C LEU A 49 7.80 8.07 19.37
N THR A 50 7.97 7.52 18.18
CA THR A 50 8.43 8.27 17.01
C THR A 50 7.21 8.80 16.28
N VAL A 51 7.16 10.12 16.09
CA VAL A 51 6.12 10.82 15.33
C VAL A 51 6.62 11.02 13.91
N THR A 52 5.74 10.82 12.93
CA THR A 52 6.00 11.19 11.53
C THR A 52 5.01 12.24 11.09
N PHE A 53 5.47 13.22 10.31
CA PHE A 53 4.63 14.30 9.82
C PHE A 53 5.12 14.82 8.46
N ASP A 54 4.22 15.43 7.70
CA ASP A 54 4.56 16.02 6.40
C ASP A 54 4.60 17.55 6.48
N LYS A 55 5.50 18.16 5.69
CA LYS A 55 5.57 19.61 5.47
C LYS A 55 5.67 19.93 3.98
N SER A 56 4.88 20.89 3.51
CA SER A 56 4.88 21.34 2.11
C SER A 56 5.68 22.62 1.93
N TYR A 57 6.38 22.73 0.81
CA TYR A 57 7.14 23.89 0.38
C TYR A 57 6.73 24.24 -1.05
N LEU A 58 6.28 25.47 -1.28
CA LEU A 58 6.01 25.99 -2.61
C LEU A 58 7.27 26.65 -3.16
N VAL A 59 7.76 26.12 -4.27
CA VAL A 59 8.99 26.55 -4.94
C VAL A 59 8.62 27.08 -6.31
N ARG A 60 9.08 28.28 -6.66
CA ARG A 60 8.84 28.90 -7.96
C ARG A 60 10.14 29.03 -8.74
N ARG A 61 10.08 28.79 -10.05
CA ARG A 61 11.16 29.12 -10.97
C ARG A 61 11.13 30.62 -11.24
N ASP A 62 12.27 31.28 -11.02
CA ASP A 62 12.39 32.70 -11.30
C ASP A 62 12.28 32.95 -12.82
N PRO A 63 11.43 33.89 -13.27
CA PRO A 63 11.21 34.15 -14.69
C PRO A 63 12.52 34.39 -15.46
N GLY A 64 12.64 33.78 -16.64
CA GLY A 64 13.82 33.95 -17.50
C GLY A 64 15.11 33.30 -16.98
N THR A 65 15.08 32.57 -15.85
CA THR A 65 16.25 31.89 -15.30
C THR A 65 15.98 30.42 -15.00
N LYS A 66 17.05 29.67 -14.71
CA LYS A 66 16.96 28.29 -14.19
C LYS A 66 16.92 28.24 -12.65
N LYS A 67 16.88 29.39 -11.95
CA LYS A 67 16.89 29.45 -10.49
C LYS A 67 15.51 29.11 -9.92
N LEU A 68 15.52 28.44 -8.77
CA LEU A 68 14.34 28.11 -7.99
C LEU A 68 14.40 28.90 -6.67
N SER A 69 13.32 29.60 -6.35
CA SER A 69 13.15 30.35 -5.12
C SER A 69 12.04 29.72 -4.27
N LEU A 70 12.26 29.64 -2.96
CA LEU A 70 11.22 29.24 -2.02
C LEU A 70 10.22 30.39 -1.93
N PHE A 71 8.99 30.13 -2.37
CA PHE A 71 7.92 31.10 -2.38
C PHE A 71 7.11 31.06 -1.08
N ASN A 72 6.85 29.86 -0.56
CA ASN A 72 6.11 29.66 0.69
C ASN A 72 6.44 28.30 1.32
N SER A 73 6.20 28.15 2.63
CA SER A 73 6.19 26.84 3.29
C SER A 73 4.97 26.73 4.20
N SER A 74 4.30 25.58 4.20
CA SER A 74 3.20 25.34 5.15
C SER A 74 3.79 25.28 6.56
N ASN A 75 3.28 26.12 7.46
CA ASN A 75 3.56 25.97 8.89
C ASN A 75 2.74 24.83 9.50
N PHE A 76 1.72 24.36 8.79
CA PHE A 76 0.90 23.23 9.19
C PHE A 76 1.68 21.92 8.99
N GLN A 77 1.81 21.16 10.08
CA GLN A 77 2.32 19.80 10.08
C GLN A 77 1.13 18.86 10.09
N HIS A 78 1.08 17.94 9.13
CA HIS A 78 0.07 16.89 9.15
C HIS A 78 0.63 15.67 9.88
N ASP A 79 0.01 15.25 10.98
CA ASP A 79 0.37 14.00 11.66
C ASP A 79 0.16 12.82 10.69
N ALA A 80 1.23 12.09 10.46
CA ALA A 80 1.29 10.92 9.60
C ALA A 80 1.77 9.67 10.37
N THR A 81 1.73 9.69 11.71
CA THR A 81 2.25 8.61 12.57
C THR A 81 1.50 7.29 12.38
N SER A 82 0.20 7.35 12.10
CA SER A 82 -0.63 6.17 11.85
C SER A 82 -0.64 5.72 10.39
N VAL A 83 0.03 6.44 9.49
CA VAL A 83 0.04 6.14 8.05
C VAL A 83 0.96 4.95 7.78
N LEU A 84 0.39 3.89 7.21
CA LEU A 84 1.10 2.67 6.81
C LEU A 84 1.57 2.78 5.35
N LEU A 85 0.67 3.17 4.45
CA LEU A 85 0.95 3.35 3.02
C LEU A 85 0.28 4.61 2.50
N GLU A 86 0.82 5.15 1.41
CA GLU A 86 0.23 6.30 0.75
C GLU A 86 0.54 6.34 -0.74
N SER A 87 -0.40 6.87 -1.50
CA SER A 87 -0.23 7.21 -2.91
C SER A 87 -0.82 8.56 -3.21
N TYR A 88 -0.30 9.20 -4.27
CA TYR A 88 -0.79 10.47 -4.78
C TYR A 88 -1.17 10.29 -6.25
N SER A 89 -2.21 10.99 -6.70
CA SER A 89 -2.47 11.13 -8.14
C SER A 89 -1.41 11.98 -8.80
N THR A 90 -1.21 11.82 -10.12
CA THR A 90 -0.21 12.59 -10.88
C THR A 90 -0.46 14.11 -10.80
N CYS A 91 -1.73 14.51 -10.71
CA CYS A 91 -2.10 15.93 -10.55
C CYS A 91 -1.87 16.49 -9.13
N GLY A 92 -1.47 15.66 -8.16
CA GLY A 92 -1.21 16.05 -6.77
C GLY A 92 -2.46 16.40 -5.95
N LYS A 93 -3.66 16.39 -6.55
CA LYS A 93 -4.93 16.74 -5.91
C LYS A 93 -5.46 15.65 -4.99
N PHE A 94 -5.19 14.38 -5.32
CA PHE A 94 -5.70 13.24 -4.56
C PHE A 94 -4.57 12.54 -3.83
N ARG A 95 -4.86 12.13 -2.59
CA ARG A 95 -3.97 11.35 -1.73
C ARG A 95 -4.77 10.19 -1.15
N ALA A 96 -4.33 8.97 -1.44
CA ALA A 96 -4.83 7.77 -0.79
C ALA A 96 -3.89 7.42 0.36
N VAL A 97 -4.45 7.04 1.51
CA VAL A 97 -3.70 6.75 2.73
C VAL A 97 -4.29 5.49 3.36
N LEU A 98 -3.45 4.48 3.58
CA LEU A 98 -3.76 3.38 4.48
C LEU A 98 -3.29 3.75 5.88
N MET A 99 -4.16 3.64 6.88
CA MET A 99 -3.84 3.96 8.27
C MET A 99 -4.06 2.77 9.19
N LYS A 100 -3.30 2.71 10.29
CA LYS A 100 -3.55 1.79 11.39
C LYS A 100 -4.85 2.18 12.10
N GLY A 101 -5.89 1.37 11.97
CA GLY A 101 -7.15 1.54 12.69
C GLY A 101 -6.98 1.44 14.21
N LYS A 102 -7.86 2.11 14.97
CA LYS A 102 -8.04 1.84 16.40
C LYS A 102 -9.02 0.69 16.53
N SER A 103 -8.65 -0.41 17.17
CA SER A 103 -9.58 -1.51 17.45
C SER A 103 -10.69 -1.03 18.40
N SER A 104 -11.82 -0.57 17.86
CA SER A 104 -13.03 -0.45 18.66
C SER A 104 -13.56 -1.87 18.87
N LYS A 105 -13.65 -2.33 20.12
CA LYS A 105 -14.52 -3.44 20.46
C LYS A 105 -15.90 -3.11 19.90
N MET A 106 -16.34 -3.82 18.87
CA MET A 106 -17.68 -3.64 18.29
C MET A 106 -18.70 -4.08 19.33
N GLU A 107 -19.52 -3.15 19.80
CA GLU A 107 -20.81 -3.49 20.39
C GLU A 107 -21.70 -4.09 19.30
N SER A 108 -22.48 -5.09 19.67
CA SER A 108 -23.35 -5.88 18.81
C SER A 108 -24.30 -5.00 17.98
N GLY A 109 -24.15 -5.04 16.65
CA GLY A 109 -25.11 -4.45 15.70
C GLY A 109 -24.56 -3.44 14.70
N ALA A 110 -23.25 -3.12 14.72
CA ALA A 110 -22.66 -2.23 13.72
C ALA A 110 -22.33 -2.97 12.41
N GLU A 111 -22.65 -2.34 11.28
CA GLU A 111 -22.26 -2.82 9.94
C GLU A 111 -20.74 -3.02 9.83
N PRO A 112 -20.28 -4.00 9.01
CA PRO A 112 -18.87 -4.30 8.88
C PRO A 112 -18.10 -3.06 8.40
N GLN A 113 -17.06 -2.69 9.14
CA GLN A 113 -16.08 -1.72 8.64
C GLN A 113 -15.48 -2.30 7.34
N GLN A 114 -15.60 -1.58 6.23
CA GLN A 114 -14.86 -1.92 5.01
C GLN A 114 -13.37 -1.71 5.32
N PHE A 115 -12.61 -2.79 5.43
CA PHE A 115 -11.17 -2.73 5.66
C PHE A 115 -10.42 -3.07 4.36
N ILE A 116 -9.48 -2.22 3.99
CA ILE A 116 -8.48 -2.55 2.97
C ILE A 116 -7.29 -3.14 3.72
N GLU A 117 -7.09 -4.46 3.64
CA GLU A 117 -5.93 -5.11 4.22
C GLU A 117 -4.79 -5.10 3.20
N ILE A 118 -3.73 -4.35 3.51
CA ILE A 118 -2.53 -4.28 2.68
C ILE A 118 -1.37 -4.81 3.51
N TRP A 119 -0.77 -5.87 3.00
CA TRP A 119 0.37 -6.52 3.60
C TRP A 119 1.65 -5.79 3.20
N ASP A 120 2.46 -5.37 4.17
CA ASP A 120 3.84 -4.93 3.91
C ASP A 120 4.83 -5.62 4.84
N SER A 121 5.69 -6.42 4.22
CA SER A 121 7.11 -6.53 4.58
C SER A 121 8.00 -6.93 3.40
N ASN A 122 7.46 -7.03 2.17
CA ASN A 122 8.18 -7.48 0.98
C ASN A 122 7.68 -6.78 -0.29
N ASN A 123 8.58 -6.11 -0.99
CA ASN A 123 8.31 -5.20 -2.10
C ASN A 123 7.91 -5.90 -3.43
N GLN A 124 7.79 -7.24 -3.43
CA GLN A 124 7.52 -8.05 -4.62
C GLN A 124 6.03 -8.28 -4.88
N PHE A 125 5.23 -8.45 -3.82
CA PHE A 125 3.78 -8.69 -3.89
C PHE A 125 2.98 -7.56 -3.23
N SER A 126 3.50 -6.34 -3.33
CA SER A 126 2.83 -5.14 -2.85
C SER A 126 2.68 -4.12 -3.98
N SER A 127 1.54 -3.44 -3.98
CA SER A 127 1.32 -2.21 -4.73
C SER A 127 0.21 -1.43 -4.05
N PHE A 128 0.29 -0.11 -4.11
CA PHE A 128 -0.74 0.80 -3.65
C PHE A 128 -0.60 2.12 -4.43
N GLN A 129 -1.43 2.33 -5.45
CA GLN A 129 -1.27 3.43 -6.39
C GLN A 129 -2.61 4.02 -6.85
N LEU A 130 -2.77 5.33 -6.69
CA LEU A 130 -3.85 6.09 -7.33
C LEU A 130 -3.60 6.22 -8.84
N SER A 131 -4.68 6.19 -9.62
CA SER A 131 -4.67 6.56 -11.03
C SER A 131 -4.27 8.02 -11.22
N SER A 132 -3.93 8.39 -12.46
CA SER A 132 -3.48 9.74 -12.82
C SER A 132 -4.46 10.84 -12.40
N ASP A 133 -5.76 10.56 -12.54
CA ASP A 133 -6.88 11.43 -12.18
C ASP A 133 -7.39 11.21 -10.74
N GLY A 134 -6.87 10.22 -10.01
CA GLY A 134 -7.31 9.86 -8.67
C GLY A 134 -8.69 9.21 -8.60
N SER A 135 -9.28 8.74 -9.71
CA SER A 135 -10.58 8.06 -9.70
C SER A 135 -10.51 6.60 -9.28
N LYS A 136 -9.35 5.95 -9.42
CA LYS A 136 -9.16 4.52 -9.11
C LYS A 136 -7.95 4.29 -8.22
N LEU A 137 -8.03 3.26 -7.39
CA LEU A 137 -6.96 2.80 -6.51
C LEU A 137 -6.55 1.38 -6.90
N LEU A 138 -5.31 1.23 -7.36
CA LEU A 138 -4.66 -0.03 -7.68
C LEU A 138 -3.94 -0.55 -6.44
N TYR A 139 -4.16 -1.82 -6.10
CA TYR A 139 -3.38 -2.49 -5.06
C TYR A 139 -3.20 -3.98 -5.34
N VAL A 140 -2.19 -4.59 -4.73
CA VAL A 140 -2.03 -6.05 -4.72
C VAL A 140 -2.57 -6.58 -3.41
N ALA A 141 -3.42 -7.60 -3.48
CA ALA A 141 -4.04 -8.26 -2.35
C ALA A 141 -3.83 -9.78 -2.42
N GLU A 142 -4.08 -10.46 -1.32
CA GLU A 142 -4.12 -11.93 -1.29
C GLU A 142 -5.57 -12.38 -1.54
N LYS A 143 -5.77 -13.24 -2.55
CA LYS A 143 -7.10 -13.80 -2.81
C LYS A 143 -7.51 -14.66 -1.63
N LYS A 144 -8.59 -14.26 -0.96
CA LYS A 144 -9.13 -15.02 0.16
C LYS A 144 -9.50 -16.42 -0.32
N VAL A 145 -8.98 -17.42 0.39
CA VAL A 145 -9.37 -18.80 0.20
C VAL A 145 -10.71 -19.02 0.92
N PRO A 146 -11.76 -19.55 0.26
CA PRO A 146 -13.02 -19.86 0.91
C PRO A 146 -12.83 -20.82 2.10
N ASP A 147 -13.61 -20.62 3.15
CA ASP A 147 -13.57 -21.50 4.32
C ASP A 147 -13.98 -22.92 3.91
N SER A 148 -13.20 -23.92 4.30
CA SER A 148 -13.50 -25.32 4.03
C SER A 148 -14.51 -25.89 5.02
N ILE A 149 -15.41 -26.77 4.55
CA ILE A 149 -16.24 -27.58 5.44
C ILE A 149 -15.49 -28.87 5.77
N SER A 150 -15.28 -29.15 7.07
CA SER A 150 -14.68 -30.40 7.53
C SER A 150 -15.62 -31.58 7.31
N TYR A 151 -15.12 -32.74 6.88
CA TYR A 151 -15.91 -33.97 6.76
C TYR A 151 -16.57 -34.41 8.07
N PHE A 152 -16.00 -34.00 9.21
CA PHE A 152 -16.44 -34.43 10.53
C PHE A 152 -17.46 -33.48 11.17
N LYS A 153 -17.74 -32.32 10.55
CA LYS A 153 -18.78 -31.39 11.00
C LYS A 153 -20.10 -31.77 10.34
N LYS A 154 -21.12 -32.11 11.15
CA LYS A 154 -22.49 -32.24 10.67
C LYS A 154 -23.01 -30.86 10.26
N ASN A 155 -23.43 -30.70 9.00
CA ASN A 155 -24.09 -29.49 8.53
C ASN A 155 -25.42 -29.34 9.28
N ASN A 156 -25.53 -28.31 10.14
CA ASN A 156 -26.78 -27.98 10.83
C ASN A 156 -27.72 -27.10 9.99
N GLY A 157 -27.61 -27.11 8.66
CA GLY A 157 -28.61 -26.50 7.77
C GLY A 157 -28.68 -24.97 7.75
N ASP A 158 -27.75 -24.26 8.40
CA ASP A 158 -27.64 -22.80 8.25
C ASP A 158 -26.91 -22.47 6.93
N GLU A 159 -27.64 -22.57 5.83
CA GLU A 159 -27.23 -21.98 4.55
C GLU A 159 -27.38 -20.46 4.65
N ASP A 160 -26.27 -19.80 4.97
CA ASP A 160 -26.18 -18.34 4.96
C ASP A 160 -26.33 -17.85 3.51
N LYS A 161 -27.51 -17.29 3.19
CA LYS A 161 -27.89 -16.80 1.86
C LYS A 161 -26.99 -15.62 1.45
N GLY A 162 -25.84 -15.94 0.88
CA GLY A 162 -24.85 -14.96 0.42
C GLY A 162 -23.40 -15.44 0.53
N SER A 163 -23.12 -16.58 1.17
CA SER A 163 -21.76 -17.11 1.26
C SER A 163 -21.35 -17.88 0.00
N GLU A 164 -20.09 -17.71 -0.43
CA GLU A 164 -19.50 -18.49 -1.52
C GLU A 164 -19.58 -20.00 -1.22
N PRO A 165 -19.77 -20.85 -2.25
CA PRO A 165 -19.89 -22.29 -2.05
C PRO A 165 -18.63 -22.85 -1.38
N LYS A 166 -18.80 -23.36 -0.15
CA LYS A 166 -17.71 -23.96 0.62
C LYS A 166 -17.47 -25.39 0.15
N GLU A 167 -16.26 -25.67 -0.31
CA GLU A 167 -15.88 -27.05 -0.65
C GLU A 167 -15.68 -27.89 0.61
N MET A 168 -16.30 -29.07 0.61
CA MET A 168 -16.15 -30.04 1.68
C MET A 168 -14.82 -30.78 1.53
N GLY A 169 -14.09 -30.94 2.63
CA GLY A 169 -12.88 -31.77 2.68
C GLY A 169 -11.57 -31.06 2.34
N THR A 170 -11.58 -29.76 2.09
CA THR A 170 -10.39 -29.01 1.64
C THR A 170 -9.57 -28.38 2.78
N GLU A 171 -9.88 -28.70 4.04
CA GLU A 171 -9.25 -28.13 5.25
C GLU A 171 -7.74 -28.41 5.31
N TYR A 172 -7.32 -29.60 4.88
CA TYR A 172 -5.93 -30.04 4.92
C TYR A 172 -5.24 -29.99 3.56
N VAL A 173 -5.86 -29.38 2.55
CA VAL A 173 -5.23 -29.21 1.24
C VAL A 173 -4.06 -28.26 1.40
N TYR A 174 -2.86 -28.78 1.14
CA TYR A 174 -1.65 -27.97 1.15
C TYR A 174 -1.73 -26.93 0.03
N ARG A 175 -1.65 -25.66 0.41
CA ARG A 175 -1.57 -24.52 -0.52
C ARG A 175 -0.17 -23.95 -0.45
N GLN A 176 0.57 -24.10 -1.54
CA GLN A 176 1.96 -23.67 -1.56
C GLN A 176 2.06 -22.13 -1.51
N SER A 177 2.69 -21.62 -0.46
CA SER A 177 3.06 -20.22 -0.35
C SER A 177 4.38 -19.91 -1.04
N TRP A 178 4.68 -18.63 -1.20
CA TRP A 178 5.97 -18.19 -1.73
C TRP A 178 7.14 -18.43 -0.77
N GLY A 179 6.93 -18.87 0.48
CA GLY A 179 8.03 -19.25 1.38
C GLY A 179 8.94 -18.08 1.77
N GLU A 180 10.17 -18.32 2.23
CA GLU A 180 11.07 -17.27 2.74
C GLU A 180 10.37 -16.36 3.77
N GLN A 181 10.30 -15.05 3.51
CA GLN A 181 9.53 -14.06 4.30
C GLN A 181 8.12 -13.81 3.73
N LEU A 182 7.71 -14.57 2.71
CA LEU A 182 6.44 -14.55 1.97
C LEU A 182 5.57 -15.78 2.29
N THR A 183 5.62 -16.28 3.51
CA THR A 183 4.93 -17.52 3.93
C THR A 183 3.41 -17.43 3.90
N THR A 184 2.85 -16.22 3.93
CA THR A 184 1.41 -15.94 3.86
C THR A 184 0.91 -15.67 2.44
N VAL A 185 1.81 -15.46 1.48
CA VAL A 185 1.43 -15.13 0.09
C VAL A 185 1.28 -16.42 -0.70
N ILE A 186 0.06 -16.72 -1.12
CA ILE A 186 -0.28 -17.93 -1.88
C ILE A 186 -0.79 -17.51 -3.25
N ASN A 187 -1.85 -16.72 -3.32
CA ASN A 187 -2.55 -16.30 -4.53
C ASN A 187 -2.66 -14.77 -4.58
N PRO A 188 -1.55 -14.07 -4.89
CA PRO A 188 -1.59 -12.63 -5.03
C PRO A 188 -2.38 -12.24 -6.28
N ILE A 189 -3.30 -11.30 -6.11
CA ILE A 189 -4.16 -10.75 -7.15
C ILE A 189 -4.00 -9.24 -7.22
N ILE A 190 -4.24 -8.69 -8.40
CA ILE A 190 -4.30 -7.25 -8.60
C ILE A 190 -5.75 -6.82 -8.48
N VAL A 191 -6.00 -5.78 -7.68
CA VAL A 191 -7.34 -5.23 -7.48
C VAL A 191 -7.32 -3.75 -7.83
N VAL A 192 -8.33 -3.33 -8.58
CA VAL A 192 -8.60 -1.93 -8.91
C VAL A 192 -9.94 -1.55 -8.28
N LEU A 193 -9.91 -0.68 -7.28
CA LEU A 193 -11.09 -0.09 -6.66
C LEU A 193 -11.44 1.20 -7.39
N ASP A 194 -12.66 1.29 -7.92
CA ASP A 194 -13.24 2.55 -8.36
C ASP A 194 -13.75 3.33 -7.14
N ILE A 195 -13.19 4.52 -6.91
CA ILE A 195 -13.44 5.27 -5.68
C ILE A 195 -14.85 5.85 -5.62
N LYS A 196 -15.50 6.09 -6.77
CA LYS A 196 -16.83 6.70 -6.81
C LYS A 196 -17.94 5.67 -6.66
N THR A 197 -17.76 4.51 -7.27
CA THR A 197 -18.76 3.43 -7.30
C THR A 197 -18.53 2.40 -6.18
N GLU A 198 -17.36 2.42 -5.55
CA GLU A 198 -16.92 1.42 -4.57
C GLU A 198 -16.80 0.00 -5.16
N GLU A 199 -16.82 -0.12 -6.49
CA GLU A 199 -16.70 -1.41 -7.18
C GLU A 199 -15.23 -1.83 -7.32
N CYS A 200 -14.97 -3.11 -7.08
CA CYS A 200 -13.66 -3.72 -7.25
C CYS A 200 -13.59 -4.53 -8.54
N THR A 201 -12.62 -4.22 -9.40
CA THR A 201 -12.24 -5.05 -10.54
C THR A 201 -11.01 -5.87 -10.18
N VAL A 202 -11.10 -7.19 -10.29
CA VAL A 202 -9.98 -8.11 -10.05
C VAL A 202 -9.31 -8.44 -11.38
N ILE A 203 -7.99 -8.22 -11.45
CA ILE A 203 -7.16 -8.66 -12.56
C ILE A 203 -6.42 -9.91 -12.09
N ASP A 204 -6.94 -11.07 -12.51
CA ASP A 204 -6.37 -12.37 -12.19
C ASP A 204 -5.05 -12.60 -12.93
N SER A 205 -4.19 -13.40 -12.31
CA SER A 205 -2.94 -13.84 -12.92
C SER A 205 -3.20 -14.90 -14.01
N PRO A 206 -2.39 -14.95 -15.07
CA PRO A 206 -2.32 -16.15 -15.91
C PRO A 206 -2.04 -17.39 -15.05
N SER A 207 -2.55 -18.55 -15.45
CA SER A 207 -2.62 -19.76 -14.59
C SER A 207 -1.29 -20.22 -13.98
N ASN A 208 -0.16 -20.00 -14.68
CA ASN A 208 1.17 -20.38 -14.22
C ASN A 208 1.99 -19.23 -13.61
N TYR A 209 1.40 -18.05 -13.40
CA TYR A 209 2.08 -16.89 -12.81
C TYR A 209 1.38 -16.42 -11.53
N SER A 210 2.15 -15.80 -10.65
CA SER A 210 1.63 -14.97 -9.56
C SER A 210 1.92 -13.51 -9.87
N CYS A 211 0.90 -12.65 -9.86
CA CYS A 211 1.03 -11.22 -10.13
C CYS A 211 1.63 -10.45 -8.94
N GLY A 212 2.47 -9.47 -9.24
CA GLY A 212 2.99 -8.52 -8.25
C GLY A 212 3.53 -7.26 -8.90
N ARG A 213 3.94 -6.28 -8.07
CA ARG A 213 4.51 -4.99 -8.49
C ARG A 213 3.71 -4.26 -9.59
N ALA A 214 2.39 -4.31 -9.51
CA ALA A 214 1.52 -3.67 -10.49
C ALA A 214 1.66 -2.13 -10.44
N ARG A 215 1.58 -1.47 -11.59
CA ARG A 215 1.53 -0.01 -11.72
C ARG A 215 0.64 0.44 -12.86
N TRP A 216 0.03 1.61 -12.69
CA TRP A 216 -0.64 2.31 -13.78
C TRP A 216 0.35 2.68 -14.88
N VAL A 217 -0.08 2.55 -16.14
CA VAL A 217 0.58 3.20 -17.27
C VAL A 217 0.46 4.73 -17.07
N PRO A 218 1.52 5.52 -17.32
CA PRO A 218 1.46 6.97 -17.18
C PRO A 218 0.26 7.57 -17.94
N ASP A 219 -0.44 8.50 -17.28
CA ASP A 219 -1.61 9.20 -17.80
C ASP A 219 -2.82 8.32 -18.18
N SER A 220 -2.75 7.01 -17.92
CA SER A 220 -3.86 6.07 -18.11
C SER A 220 -4.66 5.87 -16.83
N THR A 221 -5.95 5.63 -17.00
CA THR A 221 -6.89 5.21 -15.94
C THR A 221 -7.42 3.80 -16.16
N LYS A 222 -6.98 3.16 -17.25
CA LYS A 222 -7.50 1.87 -17.72
C LYS A 222 -6.41 0.84 -17.95
N GLU A 223 -5.17 1.26 -18.17
CA GLU A 223 -4.08 0.36 -18.49
C GLU A 223 -3.08 0.29 -17.35
N LEU A 224 -2.64 -0.92 -17.05
CA LEU A 224 -1.62 -1.17 -16.04
C LEU A 224 -0.64 -2.22 -16.52
N VAL A 225 0.56 -2.16 -15.95
CA VAL A 225 1.63 -3.14 -16.15
C VAL A 225 1.95 -3.81 -14.84
N TYR A 226 2.29 -5.09 -14.87
CA TYR A 226 2.66 -5.84 -13.67
C TYR A 226 3.70 -6.92 -13.98
N VAL A 227 4.34 -7.42 -12.93
CA VAL A 227 5.28 -8.53 -13.02
C VAL A 227 4.55 -9.82 -12.66
N GLY A 228 4.58 -10.80 -13.55
CA GLY A 228 4.21 -12.17 -13.21
C GLY A 228 5.44 -12.98 -12.86
N TYR A 229 5.41 -13.67 -11.73
CA TYR A 229 6.44 -14.62 -11.31
C TYR A 229 6.02 -16.05 -11.60
N ASN A 230 6.86 -16.82 -12.29
CA ASN A 230 6.52 -18.19 -12.66
C ASN A 230 6.36 -19.07 -11.40
N ASN A 231 5.21 -19.76 -11.31
CA ASN A 231 4.86 -20.65 -10.21
C ASN A 231 5.55 -22.02 -10.31
N GLU A 232 6.05 -22.40 -11.49
CA GLU A 232 6.58 -23.73 -11.76
C GLU A 232 8.11 -23.83 -11.58
N PRO A 233 8.63 -25.01 -11.15
CA PRO A 233 7.87 -26.18 -10.68
C PRO A 233 7.33 -26.03 -9.25
N LEU A 234 7.88 -25.10 -8.46
CA LEU A 234 7.51 -24.83 -7.07
C LEU A 234 7.68 -23.32 -6.81
N LYS A 235 6.91 -22.76 -5.87
CA LYS A 235 7.17 -21.45 -5.27
C LYS A 235 8.21 -21.61 -4.15
N LEU A 236 9.40 -21.04 -4.35
CA LEU A 236 10.57 -21.11 -3.43
C LEU A 236 11.00 -19.73 -2.92
N GLY A 237 10.18 -18.71 -3.15
CA GLY A 237 10.49 -17.33 -2.75
C GLY A 237 11.03 -16.44 -3.86
N LEU A 238 11.21 -15.17 -3.52
CA LEU A 238 11.61 -14.09 -4.43
C LEU A 238 12.70 -13.19 -3.84
N LEU A 239 13.11 -13.46 -2.60
CA LEU A 239 14.06 -12.66 -1.85
C LEU A 239 15.49 -13.21 -2.05
N TYR A 240 15.66 -14.52 -1.96
CA TYR A 240 16.96 -15.18 -2.11
C TYR A 240 17.05 -16.06 -3.36
N CYS A 241 15.91 -16.30 -4.03
CA CYS A 241 15.84 -17.13 -5.23
C CYS A 241 15.65 -16.30 -6.51
N ASN A 242 16.52 -16.52 -7.50
CA ASN A 242 16.33 -15.98 -8.84
C ASN A 242 15.21 -16.75 -9.56
N ARG A 243 14.19 -16.04 -10.04
CA ARG A 243 13.02 -16.62 -10.72
C ARG A 243 12.81 -15.98 -12.07
N LYS A 244 12.32 -16.78 -13.02
CA LYS A 244 11.80 -16.25 -14.28
C LYS A 244 10.58 -15.38 -13.98
N SER A 245 10.64 -14.14 -14.44
CA SER A 245 9.55 -13.18 -14.38
C SER A 245 9.26 -12.63 -15.77
N THR A 246 8.01 -12.22 -15.96
CA THR A 246 7.50 -11.71 -17.24
C THR A 246 6.71 -10.43 -16.96
N LEU A 247 6.82 -9.44 -17.85
CA LEU A 247 5.97 -8.25 -17.80
C LEU A 247 4.67 -8.52 -18.54
N PHE A 248 3.57 -8.15 -17.91
CA PHE A 248 2.23 -8.23 -18.49
C PHE A 248 1.61 -6.85 -18.54
N CYS A 249 0.73 -6.64 -19.51
CA CYS A 249 -0.17 -5.51 -19.59
C CYS A 249 -1.60 -6.00 -19.34
N ALA A 250 -2.40 -5.21 -18.65
CA ALA A 250 -3.83 -5.46 -18.53
C ALA A 250 -4.61 -4.16 -18.70
N ASN A 251 -5.81 -4.31 -19.22
CA ASN A 251 -6.80 -3.25 -19.27
C ASN A 251 -7.88 -3.56 -18.23
N VAL A 252 -8.24 -2.56 -17.43
CA VAL A 252 -9.24 -2.69 -16.36
C VAL A 252 -10.63 -2.97 -16.92
N ASP A 253 -10.94 -2.43 -18.11
CA ASP A 253 -12.27 -2.56 -18.71
C ASP A 253 -12.43 -3.84 -19.55
N THR A 254 -11.32 -4.48 -19.92
CA THR A 254 -11.32 -5.67 -20.78
C THR A 254 -10.38 -6.71 -20.20
N ASN A 255 -10.94 -7.83 -19.74
CA ASN A 255 -10.14 -8.93 -19.19
C ASN A 255 -9.04 -9.36 -20.17
N VAL A 256 -7.80 -9.22 -19.69
CA VAL A 256 -6.47 -9.63 -20.19
C VAL A 256 -6.37 -9.93 -21.70
N SER A 257 -5.66 -9.06 -22.44
CA SER A 257 -5.05 -9.41 -23.72
C SER A 257 -3.55 -9.64 -23.55
N ASN A 258 -3.03 -10.72 -24.11
CA ASN A 258 -1.58 -10.99 -24.14
C ASN A 258 -0.92 -10.06 -25.18
N LEU A 259 0.22 -9.46 -24.84
CA LEU A 259 1.16 -8.83 -25.78
C LEU A 259 2.11 -9.88 -26.37
#